data_AF-A0A644T486-F1
#
_entry.id   AF-A0A644T486-F1
#
_cell.length_a   1.000
_cell.length_b   1.000
_cell.length_c   1.000
_cell.angle_alpha   90.00
_cell.angle_beta   90.00
_cell.angle_gamma   90.00
#
_symmetry.space_group_name_H-M   'P 1'
#
loop_
_entity.id
_entity.type
_entity.pdbx_description
1 polymer ?
#
loop_
_entity_poly.entity_id
_entity_poly.type
_entity_poly.pdbx_seq_one_letter_code
_entity_poly.pdbx_strand_id
1 'polypeptide(L)'
;MTHWIQRTNNKPGFVSLNSSPALERDYRKPTKPREYYQKALGSSGNERADYLRLGFDALRTCYEAFVVYDLFAEVVTRFDERISFGRLKGIKWDDSIVNEANDKYELLSKYIGGHLHTDGYLPQDDPQILLQETEAFEDLQRRLKVLKKS
;
A
#
# COMPACT_ATOMS: atom_id res chain seq x y z
N MET A 1 -13.77 6.71 -8.48
CA MET A 1 -13.06 7.60 -7.54
C MET A 1 -13.96 8.80 -7.33
N THR A 2 -14.62 8.90 -6.18
CA THR A 2 -15.63 9.94 -5.94
C THR A 2 -14.96 11.09 -5.20
N HIS A 3 -14.69 12.19 -5.89
CA HIS A 3 -14.26 13.42 -5.25
C HIS A 3 -15.48 14.03 -4.54
N TRP A 4 -15.44 14.11 -3.22
CA TRP A 4 -16.46 14.81 -2.45
C TRP A 4 -15.92 16.17 -2.01
N ILE A 5 -16.77 17.20 -2.10
CA ILE A 5 -16.49 18.54 -1.58
C ILE A 5 -17.43 18.74 -0.40
N GLN A 6 -16.87 18.84 0.80
CA GLN A 6 -17.65 19.17 2.00
C GLN A 6 -17.59 20.67 2.25
N ARG A 7 -18.73 21.21 2.66
CA ARG A 7 -18.85 22.58 3.16
C ARG A 7 -18.54 22.57 4.65
N THR A 8 -17.42 23.17 5.02
CA THR A 8 -17.05 23.38 6.43
C THR A 8 -17.00 24.88 6.69
N ASN A 9 -17.59 25.35 7.80
CA ASN A 9 -17.62 26.78 8.17
C ASN A 9 -18.10 27.71 7.04
N ASN A 10 -19.13 27.29 6.31
CA ASN A 10 -19.78 28.07 5.26
C ASN A 10 -18.91 28.42 4.03
N LYS A 11 -17.73 27.80 3.88
CA LYS A 11 -16.86 27.94 2.69
C LYS A 11 -16.77 26.60 1.95
N PRO A 12 -17.00 26.56 0.63
CA PRO A 12 -16.73 25.36 -0.17
C PRO A 12 -15.22 25.19 -0.40
N GLY A 13 -14.78 23.94 -0.60
CA GLY A 13 -13.44 23.65 -1.15
C GLY A 13 -12.32 23.49 -0.12
N PHE A 14 -12.53 22.73 0.95
CA PHE A 14 -11.43 22.35 1.84
C PHE A 14 -10.57 21.27 1.17
N VAL A 15 -9.30 21.57 0.89
CA VAL A 15 -8.33 20.60 0.36
C VAL A 15 -7.58 20.00 1.54
N SER A 16 -7.73 18.69 1.75
CA SER A 16 -6.92 17.98 2.73
C SER A 16 -5.50 17.82 2.19
N LEU A 17 -4.54 18.53 2.79
CA LEU A 17 -3.11 18.36 2.46
C LEU A 17 -2.59 16.97 2.86
N ASN A 18 -3.35 16.23 3.69
CA ASN A 18 -3.05 14.86 4.09
C ASN A 18 -3.31 13.81 3.00
N SER A 19 -3.53 14.25 1.76
CA SER A 19 -3.61 13.41 0.56
C SER A 19 -2.47 13.70 -0.42
N SER A 20 -1.48 14.49 0.00
CA SER A 20 -0.37 14.98 -0.83
C SER A 20 0.68 13.89 -1.09
N PRO A 21 1.40 13.95 -2.24
CA PRO A 21 2.61 13.16 -2.51
C PRO A 21 3.63 13.09 -1.36
N ALA A 22 3.67 14.13 -0.52
CA ALA A 22 4.54 14.18 0.65
C ALA A 22 4.37 12.97 1.60
N LEU A 23 3.21 12.32 1.58
CA LEU A 23 2.89 11.18 2.44
C LEU A 23 3.20 9.81 1.81
N GLU A 24 3.65 9.76 0.55
CA GLU A 24 4.05 8.49 -0.10
C GLU A 24 5.18 7.80 0.70
N ARG A 25 6.05 8.60 1.32
CA ARG A 25 7.13 8.11 2.21
C ARG A 25 6.62 7.39 3.45
N ASP A 26 5.44 7.73 3.96
CA ASP A 26 4.87 7.07 5.14
C ASP A 26 4.52 5.61 4.85
N TYR A 27 4.27 5.29 3.58
CA TYR A 27 3.94 3.93 3.14
C TYR A 27 5.18 3.05 2.92
N ARG A 28 6.40 3.56 3.12
CA ARG A 28 7.62 2.71 3.13
C ARG A 28 7.61 1.68 4.26
N LYS A 29 6.85 1.95 5.32
CA LYS A 29 6.61 1.03 6.42
C LYS A 29 5.13 0.65 6.42
N PRO A 30 4.78 -0.61 6.67
CA PRO A 30 3.39 -1.03 6.71
C PRO A 30 2.70 -0.69 8.05
N THR A 31 2.95 0.52 8.57
CA THR A 31 2.34 0.98 9.84
C THR A 31 0.83 1.12 9.69
N LYS A 32 0.35 1.75 8.61
CA LYS A 32 -1.09 1.95 8.36
C LYS A 32 -1.85 0.63 8.19
N PRO A 33 -1.39 -0.36 7.40
CA PRO A 33 -1.98 -1.70 7.38
C PRO A 33 -2.12 -2.32 8.78
N ARG A 34 -1.07 -2.23 9.62
CA ARG A 34 -1.10 -2.74 10.99
C ARG A 34 -2.11 -2.01 11.88
N GLU A 35 -2.23 -0.69 11.75
CA GLU A 35 -3.24 0.09 12.47
C GLU A 35 -4.67 -0.32 12.08
N TYR A 36 -4.93 -0.50 10.78
CA TYR A 36 -6.24 -0.96 10.31
C TYR A 36 -6.54 -2.40 10.73
N TYR A 37 -5.54 -3.28 10.76
CA TYR A 37 -5.68 -4.62 11.33
C TYR A 37 -6.13 -4.57 12.80
N GLN A 38 -5.50 -3.73 13.63
CA GLN A 38 -5.91 -3.58 15.04
C GLN A 38 -7.34 -3.05 15.18
N LYS A 39 -7.74 -2.10 14.34
CA LYS A 39 -9.13 -1.60 14.29
C LYS A 39 -10.12 -2.67 13.84
N ALA A 40 -9.75 -3.50 12.86
CA ALA A 40 -10.57 -4.60 12.36
C ALA A 40 -10.78 -5.71 13.43
N LEU A 41 -9.75 -5.98 14.26
CA LEU A 41 -9.87 -6.90 15.39
C LEU A 41 -10.88 -6.42 16.44
N GLY A 42 -10.91 -5.11 16.71
CA GLY A 42 -11.81 -4.50 17.70
C GLY A 42 -13.23 -4.19 17.21
N SER A 43 -13.52 -4.41 15.92
CA SER A 43 -14.81 -4.10 15.29
C SER A 43 -15.48 -5.37 14.75
N SER A 44 -16.71 -5.25 14.27
CA SER A 44 -17.48 -6.37 13.71
C SER A 44 -18.39 -5.93 12.56
N GLY A 45 -18.89 -6.89 11.79
CA GLY A 45 -19.78 -6.64 10.65
C GLY A 45 -19.18 -5.67 9.63
N ASN A 46 -19.99 -4.72 9.17
CA ASN A 46 -19.60 -3.76 8.13
C ASN A 46 -18.41 -2.89 8.51
N GLU A 47 -18.29 -2.50 9.79
CA GLU A 47 -17.17 -1.67 10.24
C GLU A 47 -15.83 -2.41 10.12
N ARG A 48 -15.82 -3.72 10.42
CA ARG A 48 -14.65 -4.56 10.20
C ARG A 48 -14.29 -4.63 8.72
N ALA A 49 -15.29 -4.88 7.86
CA ALA A 49 -15.08 -4.95 6.42
C ALA A 49 -14.51 -3.64 5.87
N ASP A 50 -15.00 -2.50 6.33
CA ASP A 50 -14.48 -1.17 5.96
C ASP A 50 -13.02 -0.99 6.39
N TYR A 51 -12.67 -1.35 7.63
CA TYR A 51 -11.28 -1.28 8.08
C TYR A 51 -10.36 -2.23 7.32
N LEU A 52 -10.82 -3.43 6.98
CA LEU A 52 -10.04 -4.37 6.17
C LEU A 52 -9.83 -3.84 4.76
N ARG A 53 -10.86 -3.26 4.13
CA ARG A 53 -10.74 -2.61 2.82
C ARG A 53 -9.71 -1.47 2.85
N LEU A 54 -9.76 -0.62 3.87
CA LEU A 54 -8.77 0.45 4.07
C LEU A 54 -7.36 -0.09 4.35
N GLY A 55 -7.24 -1.18 5.10
CA GLY A 55 -5.98 -1.86 5.37
C GLY A 55 -5.34 -2.43 4.10
N PHE A 56 -6.12 -3.10 3.25
CA PHE A 56 -5.64 -3.62 1.97
C PHE A 56 -5.26 -2.50 1.00
N ASP A 57 -6.02 -1.39 0.95
CA ASP A 57 -5.68 -0.21 0.14
C ASP A 57 -4.39 0.46 0.62
N ALA A 58 -4.21 0.58 1.94
CA ALA A 58 -2.97 1.05 2.52
C ALA A 58 -1.80 0.12 2.18
N LEU A 59 -1.99 -1.21 2.22
CA LEU A 59 -0.94 -2.18 1.91
C LEU A 59 -0.58 -2.16 0.42
N ARG A 60 -1.57 -2.02 -0.48
CA ARG A 60 -1.31 -1.82 -1.91
C ARG A 60 -0.45 -0.58 -2.13
N THR A 61 -0.74 0.50 -1.40
CA THR A 61 0.06 1.72 -1.45
C THR A 61 1.48 1.50 -0.91
N CYS A 62 1.68 0.61 0.06
CA CYS A 62 3.03 0.19 0.50
C CYS A 62 3.82 -0.51 -0.62
N TYR A 63 3.19 -1.37 -1.42
CA TYR A 63 3.83 -1.98 -2.60
C TYR A 63 4.21 -0.94 -3.65
N GLU A 64 3.35 0.06 -3.88
CA GLU A 64 3.68 1.18 -4.76
C GLU A 64 4.90 1.97 -4.27
N ALA A 65 4.94 2.29 -2.97
CA ALA A 65 6.07 2.95 -2.34
C ALA A 65 7.34 2.07 -2.39
N PHE A 66 7.21 0.76 -2.22
CA PHE A 66 8.33 -0.18 -2.35
C PHE A 66 8.98 -0.11 -3.73
N VAL A 67 8.19 -0.06 -4.81
CA VAL A 67 8.74 0.08 -6.17
C VAL A 67 9.56 1.36 -6.31
N VAL A 68 9.02 2.50 -5.87
CA VAL A 68 9.65 3.81 -5.99
C VAL A 68 10.90 3.93 -5.12
N TYR A 69 10.78 3.64 -3.82
CA TYR A 69 11.81 3.92 -2.83
C TYR A 69 12.82 2.80 -2.67
N ASP A 70 12.38 1.55 -2.76
CA ASP A 70 13.23 0.41 -2.48
C ASP A 70 13.71 -0.25 -3.79
N LEU A 71 12.85 -0.65 -4.73
CA LEU A 71 13.27 -1.33 -5.96
C LEU A 71 14.07 -0.40 -6.89
N PHE A 72 13.53 0.78 -7.22
CA PHE A 72 14.20 1.77 -8.07
C PHE A 72 15.12 2.71 -7.31
N ALA A 73 15.27 2.54 -5.99
CA ALA A 73 16.16 3.35 -5.15
C ALA A 73 15.97 4.86 -5.36
N GLU A 74 14.72 5.31 -5.54
CA GLU A 74 14.35 6.71 -5.82
C GLU A 74 15.02 7.31 -7.07
N VAL A 75 15.36 6.49 -8.07
CA VAL A 75 15.81 6.97 -9.40
C VAL A 75 14.68 7.72 -10.11
N VAL A 76 13.46 7.20 -9.99
CA VAL A 76 12.22 7.81 -10.47
C VAL A 76 11.30 7.99 -9.26
N THR A 77 10.64 9.15 -9.18
CA THR A 77 9.59 9.40 -8.19
C THR A 77 8.36 10.00 -8.88
N ARG A 78 7.17 9.84 -8.30
CA ARG A 78 5.90 10.08 -8.99
C ARG A 78 5.63 11.53 -9.43
N PHE A 79 6.26 12.49 -8.77
CA PHE A 79 5.99 13.92 -8.96
C PHE A 79 7.27 14.74 -9.14
N ASP A 80 8.39 14.06 -9.38
CA ASP A 80 9.64 14.72 -9.76
C ASP A 80 9.89 14.45 -11.25
N GLU A 81 9.99 15.53 -12.03
CA GLU A 81 10.29 15.46 -13.45
C GLU A 81 11.75 15.03 -13.70
N ARG A 82 12.61 15.13 -12.68
CA ARG A 82 14.04 14.82 -12.79
C ARG A 82 14.30 13.36 -12.44
N ILE A 83 15.01 12.68 -13.34
CA ILE A 83 15.54 11.34 -13.10
C ILE A 83 16.88 11.44 -12.36
N SER A 84 17.00 10.73 -11.24
CA SER A 84 18.20 10.75 -10.40
C SER A 84 19.25 9.72 -10.86
N PHE A 85 19.99 10.05 -11.94
CA PHE A 85 21.04 9.18 -12.51
C PHE A 85 22.06 8.67 -11.47
N GLY A 86 22.48 9.50 -10.52
CA GLY A 86 23.45 9.11 -9.48
C GLY A 86 22.97 8.00 -8.55
N ARG A 87 21.66 7.69 -8.55
CA ARG A 87 21.05 6.61 -7.74
C ARG A 87 20.95 5.28 -8.46
N LEU A 88 21.24 5.22 -9.77
CA LEU A 88 21.22 3.97 -10.56
C LEU A 88 22.06 2.86 -9.92
N LYS A 89 23.20 3.21 -9.32
CA LYS A 89 24.07 2.28 -8.58
C LYS A 89 23.39 1.57 -7.39
N GLY A 90 22.29 2.12 -6.89
CA GLY A 90 21.51 1.56 -5.78
C GLY A 90 20.43 0.58 -6.21
N ILE A 91 20.18 0.44 -7.51
CA ILE A 91 19.23 -0.54 -8.03
C ILE A 91 19.87 -1.93 -7.96
N LYS A 92 19.14 -2.86 -7.38
CA LYS A 92 19.43 -4.30 -7.40
C LYS A 92 18.18 -5.00 -7.91
N TRP A 93 18.38 -5.89 -8.87
CA TRP A 93 17.28 -6.55 -9.57
C TRP A 93 17.29 -8.03 -9.28
N ASP A 94 16.13 -8.57 -8.95
CA ASP A 94 15.87 -9.98 -8.75
C ASP A 94 14.44 -10.25 -9.22
N ASP A 95 14.30 -11.07 -10.25
CA ASP A 95 13.00 -11.32 -10.89
C ASP A 95 12.00 -11.96 -9.93
N SER A 96 12.44 -12.75 -8.95
CA SER A 96 11.54 -13.37 -7.98
C SER A 96 10.88 -12.32 -7.09
N ILE A 97 11.64 -11.33 -6.63
CA ILE A 97 11.12 -10.22 -5.81
C ILE A 97 10.16 -9.34 -6.64
N VAL A 98 10.50 -9.07 -7.90
CA VAL A 98 9.69 -8.22 -8.78
C VAL A 98 8.37 -8.89 -9.12
N ASN A 99 8.40 -10.16 -9.51
CA ASN A 99 7.20 -10.92 -9.85
C ASN A 99 6.28 -11.06 -8.64
N GLU A 100 6.85 -11.38 -7.46
CA GLU A 100 6.05 -11.48 -6.23
C GLU A 100 5.42 -10.14 -5.85
N ALA A 101 6.14 -9.02 -5.97
CA ALA A 101 5.57 -7.70 -5.70
C ALA A 101 4.43 -7.35 -6.67
N ASN A 102 4.53 -7.72 -7.95
CA ASN A 102 3.46 -7.54 -8.93
C ASN A 102 2.24 -8.40 -8.61
N ASP A 103 2.44 -9.70 -8.35
CA ASP A 103 1.37 -10.64 -8.01
C ASP A 103 0.61 -10.19 -6.76
N LYS A 104 1.34 -9.71 -5.75
CA LYS A 104 0.76 -9.16 -4.52
C LYS A 104 0.00 -7.86 -4.76
N TYR A 105 0.53 -6.97 -5.60
CA TYR A 105 -0.18 -5.74 -6.00
C TYR A 105 -1.52 -6.03 -6.69
N GLU A 106 -1.53 -6.98 -7.62
CA GLU A 106 -2.74 -7.41 -8.33
C GLU A 106 -3.74 -8.08 -7.38
N LEU A 107 -3.26 -8.96 -6.50
CA LEU A 107 -4.09 -9.62 -5.49
C LEU A 107 -4.79 -8.60 -4.58
N LEU A 108 -4.04 -7.63 -4.05
CA LEU A 108 -4.59 -6.58 -3.18
C LEU A 108 -5.58 -5.70 -3.94
N SER A 109 -5.33 -5.43 -5.23
CA SER A 109 -6.27 -4.69 -6.08
C SER A 109 -7.62 -5.43 -6.22
N LYS A 110 -7.60 -6.76 -6.33
CA LYS A 110 -8.82 -7.59 -6.31
C LYS A 110 -9.54 -7.50 -4.96
N TYR A 111 -8.79 -7.52 -3.85
CA TYR A 111 -9.36 -7.37 -2.51
C TYR A 111 -10.03 -6.01 -2.29
N ILE A 112 -9.51 -4.93 -2.87
CA ILE A 112 -10.08 -3.57 -2.72
C ILE A 112 -11.27 -3.35 -3.65
N GLY A 113 -11.18 -3.85 -4.88
CA GLY A 113 -12.14 -3.57 -5.95
C GLY A 113 -13.49 -4.26 -5.79
N GLY A 114 -13.63 -5.23 -4.87
CA GLY A 114 -14.87 -5.99 -4.71
C GLY A 114 -15.27 -6.79 -5.95
N HIS A 115 -14.35 -6.97 -6.91
CA HIS A 115 -14.57 -7.71 -8.16
C HIS A 115 -14.50 -9.24 -7.97
N LEU A 116 -14.53 -9.72 -6.73
CA LEU A 116 -14.81 -11.12 -6.42
C LEU A 116 -16.32 -11.31 -6.45
N HIS A 117 -16.84 -11.66 -7.63
CA HIS A 117 -18.20 -12.21 -7.79
C HIS A 117 -18.24 -13.65 -7.26
N THR A 118 -17.93 -13.84 -5.99
CA THR A 118 -17.91 -15.16 -5.37
C THR A 118 -18.81 -15.12 -4.15
N ASP A 119 -19.91 -15.86 -4.20
CA ASP A 119 -20.93 -16.02 -3.15
C ASP A 119 -20.40 -16.78 -1.90
N GLY A 120 -19.12 -16.65 -1.58
CA GLY A 120 -18.48 -17.34 -0.47
C GLY A 120 -17.20 -16.65 -0.02
N TYR A 121 -17.15 -16.34 1.27
CA TYR A 121 -15.98 -15.91 2.06
C TYR A 121 -15.06 -14.92 1.35
N LEU A 122 -15.35 -13.62 1.49
CA LEU A 122 -14.42 -12.60 1.03
C LEU A 122 -13.24 -12.53 2.02
N PRO A 123 -11.99 -12.37 1.55
CA PRO A 123 -10.86 -12.09 2.42
C PRO A 123 -11.02 -10.81 3.26
N GLN A 124 -12.03 -9.99 2.95
CA GLN A 124 -12.48 -8.84 3.73
C GLN A 124 -13.20 -9.21 5.04
N ASP A 125 -13.41 -10.48 5.34
CA ASP A 125 -14.08 -10.91 6.58
C ASP A 125 -13.10 -11.42 7.65
N ASP A 126 -11.88 -11.81 7.27
CA ASP A 126 -10.85 -12.33 8.16
C ASP A 126 -9.66 -11.36 8.30
N PRO A 127 -9.53 -10.68 9.46
CA PRO A 127 -8.40 -9.81 9.74
C PRO A 127 -7.04 -10.49 9.63
N GLN A 128 -6.97 -11.81 9.82
CA GLN A 128 -5.71 -12.54 9.76
C GLN A 128 -5.08 -12.47 8.38
N ILE A 129 -5.88 -12.37 7.31
CA ILE A 129 -5.38 -12.25 5.93
C ILE A 129 -4.60 -10.94 5.76
N LEU A 130 -5.12 -9.83 6.29
CA LEU A 130 -4.40 -8.54 6.23
C LEU A 130 -3.07 -8.61 6.98
N LEU A 131 -3.01 -9.31 8.11
CA LEU A 131 -1.77 -9.49 8.86
C LEU A 131 -0.76 -10.34 8.06
N GLN A 132 -1.19 -11.48 7.51
CA GLN A 132 -0.33 -12.35 6.71
C GLN A 132 0.26 -11.62 5.50
N GLU A 133 -0.58 -10.87 4.76
CA GLU A 133 -0.13 -10.08 3.61
C GLU A 133 0.82 -8.94 4.01
N THR A 134 0.61 -8.35 5.19
CA THR A 134 1.51 -7.34 5.75
C THR A 134 2.88 -7.95 6.10
N GLU A 135 2.90 -9.13 6.71
CA GLU A 135 4.14 -9.83 7.05
C GLU A 135 4.90 -10.32 5.81
N ALA A 136 4.18 -10.76 4.77
CA ALA A 136 4.76 -11.10 3.48
C ALA A 136 5.47 -9.89 2.84
N PHE A 137 4.85 -8.70 2.89
CA PHE A 137 5.48 -7.46 2.43
C PHE A 137 6.77 -7.14 3.21
N GLU A 138 6.74 -7.25 4.54
CA GLU A 138 7.94 -7.01 5.37
C GLU A 138 9.06 -8.00 5.04
N ASP A 139 8.72 -9.26 4.76
CA ASP A 139 9.70 -10.25 4.34
C ASP A 139 10.32 -9.93 2.98
N LEU A 140 9.50 -9.53 2.01
CA LEU A 140 9.94 -9.09 0.70
C LEU A 140 10.91 -7.89 0.81
N GLN A 141 10.60 -6.92 1.68
CA GLN A 141 11.52 -5.83 2.00
C GLN A 141 12.84 -6.31 2.63
N ARG A 142 12.80 -7.32 3.50
CA ARG A 142 14.02 -7.91 4.10
C ARG A 142 14.88 -8.58 3.04
N ARG A 143 14.29 -9.38 2.15
CA ARG A 143 15.00 -10.04 1.04
C ARG A 143 15.71 -9.04 0.14
N LEU A 144 15.02 -7.97 -0.29
CA LEU A 144 15.65 -6.92 -1.10
C LEU A 144 16.80 -6.21 -0.35
N LYS A 145 16.64 -5.96 0.97
CA LYS A 145 17.71 -5.36 1.79
C LYS A 145 18.95 -6.26 1.87
N VAL A 146 18.77 -7.59 1.92
CA VAL A 146 19.89 -8.55 1.88
C VAL A 146 20.58 -8.48 0.51
N LEU A 147 19.82 -8.50 -0.58
CA LEU A 147 20.35 -8.35 -1.95
C LEU A 147 21.13 -7.05 -2.16
N LYS A 148 20.72 -5.96 -1.49
CA LYS A 148 21.46 -4.69 -1.52
C LYS A 148 22.79 -4.69 -0.77
N LYS A 149 23.00 -5.66 0.12
CA LYS A 149 24.25 -5.81 0.88
C LYS A 149 25.26 -6.74 0.21
N SER A 150 24.82 -7.58 -0.74
CA SER A 150 25.68 -8.37 -1.63
C SER A 150 26.19 -7.54 -2.80
#